data_AF-A0A073K425-F1
#
_entry.id   AF-A0A073K425-F1
#
_cell.length_a   1.000
_cell.length_b   1.000
_cell.length_c   1.000
_cell.angle_alpha   90.00
_cell.angle_beta   90.00
_cell.angle_gamma   90.00
#
_symmetry.space_group_name_H-M   'P 1'
#
loop_
_entity.id
_entity.type
_entity.pdbx_description
1 polymer ?
#
loop_
_entity_poly.entity_id
_entity_poly.type
_entity_poly.pdbx_seq_one_letter_code
_entity_poly.pdbx_strand_id
1 'polypeptide(L)'
;MNFREEGFTFLEAIIVLGITALLLLITIPNFTKTRQKLAEEQFLQSLRQNWQWAQLKCESKHQFIVIRHDKNNEMITFRINDQTRETKEIPIPATLNVEWFGELYLTPNGYTRPCTQRFKSLLDGRYYYMKIQLGWGGYRIEKR
;
A
#
# COMPACT_ATOMS: atom_id res chain seq x y z
N MET A 1 -57.04 0.32 -27.69
CA MET A 1 -56.09 -0.44 -26.85
C MET A 1 -55.36 0.59 -26.01
N ASN A 2 -55.93 0.95 -24.85
CA ASN A 2 -55.41 2.04 -24.01
C ASN A 2 -54.48 1.44 -22.96
N PHE A 3 -53.18 1.67 -23.11
CA PHE A 3 -52.22 1.46 -22.04
C PHE A 3 -52.42 2.59 -21.02
N ARG A 4 -53.11 2.28 -19.91
CA ARG A 4 -53.08 3.14 -18.72
C ARG A 4 -51.67 3.03 -18.16
N GLU A 5 -50.85 4.04 -18.42
CA GLU A 5 -49.63 4.21 -17.65
C GLU A 5 -50.05 4.69 -16.25
N GLU A 6 -50.15 3.75 -15.31
CA GLU A 6 -50.38 4.04 -13.91
C GLU A 6 -49.12 4.77 -13.39
N GLY A 7 -49.21 6.09 -13.30
CA GLY A 7 -48.15 6.90 -12.71
C GLY A 7 -47.86 6.42 -11.29
N PHE A 8 -46.58 6.19 -11.00
CA PHE A 8 -46.08 5.78 -9.69
C PHE A 8 -46.79 6.54 -8.57
N THR A 9 -47.41 5.81 -7.65
CA THR A 9 -48.05 6.45 -6.49
C THR A 9 -46.97 7.08 -5.59
N PHE A 10 -47.28 8.23 -4.98
CA PHE A 10 -46.33 8.94 -4.11
C PHE A 10 -45.77 8.05 -2.98
N LEU A 11 -46.59 7.11 -2.49
CA LEU A 11 -46.18 6.11 -1.50
C LEU A 11 -45.11 5.15 -2.06
N GLU A 12 -45.28 4.67 -3.29
CA GLU A 12 -44.32 3.80 -3.95
C GLU A 12 -42.98 4.52 -4.18
N ALA A 13 -43.03 5.79 -4.58
CA ALA A 13 -41.82 6.61 -4.70
C ALA A 13 -41.06 6.74 -3.37
N ILE A 14 -41.76 6.93 -2.24
CA ILE A 14 -41.14 6.96 -0.90
C ILE A 14 -40.50 5.62 -0.55
N ILE A 15 -41.19 4.51 -0.81
CA ILE A 15 -40.69 3.17 -0.51
C ILE A 15 -39.42 2.89 -1.33
N VAL A 16 -39.44 3.16 -2.63
CA VAL A 16 -38.29 2.98 -3.52
C VAL A 16 -37.11 3.86 -3.08
N LEU A 17 -37.35 5.12 -2.73
CA LEU A 17 -36.30 6.03 -2.27
C LEU A 17 -35.71 5.56 -0.93
N GLY A 18 -36.55 5.07 -0.02
CA GLY A 18 -36.13 4.49 1.26
C GLY A 18 -35.24 3.25 1.08
N ILE A 19 -35.64 2.32 0.21
CA ILE A 19 -34.84 1.13 -0.13
C ILE A 19 -33.52 1.56 -0.77
N THR A 20 -33.55 2.51 -1.71
CA THR A 20 -32.35 3.01 -2.40
C THR A 20 -31.39 3.66 -1.41
N ALA A 21 -31.89 4.49 -0.49
CA ALA A 21 -31.07 5.12 0.55
C ALA A 21 -30.45 4.07 1.49
N LEU A 22 -31.20 3.03 1.87
CA LEU A 22 -30.69 1.93 2.69
C LEU A 22 -29.56 1.17 1.98
N LEU A 23 -29.72 0.89 0.69
CA LEU A 23 -28.70 0.25 -0.14
C LEU A 23 -27.43 1.11 -0.25
N LEU A 24 -27.57 2.42 -0.43
CA LEU A 24 -26.43 3.36 -0.48
C LEU A 24 -25.68 3.42 0.85
N LEU A 25 -26.40 3.45 1.98
CA LEU A 25 -25.80 3.46 3.33
C LEU A 25 -24.93 2.23 3.60
N ILE A 26 -25.29 1.07 3.03
CA ILE A 26 -24.51 -0.17 3.18
C ILE A 26 -23.37 -0.23 2.15
N THR A 27 -23.62 0.21 0.92
CA THR A 27 -22.68 0.01 -0.21
C THR A 27 -21.46 0.93 -0.13
N ILE A 28 -21.66 2.22 0.14
CA ILE A 28 -20.60 3.23 0.15
C ILE A 28 -19.47 2.91 1.17
N PRO A 29 -19.75 2.62 2.46
CA PRO A 29 -18.68 2.31 3.42
C PRO A 29 -17.95 0.99 3.11
N ASN A 30 -18.62 0.00 2.51
CA ASN A 30 -17.98 -1.25 2.12
C ASN A 30 -17.05 -1.06 0.91
N PHE A 31 -17.45 -0.24 -0.05
CA PHE A 31 -16.64 0.07 -1.23
C PHE A 31 -15.36 0.85 -0.85
N THR A 32 -15.49 1.84 0.03
CA THR A 32 -14.33 2.64 0.51
C THR A 32 -13.31 1.79 1.25
N LYS A 33 -13.76 0.93 2.18
CA LYS A 33 -12.88 -0.02 2.89
C LYS A 33 -12.15 -0.97 1.94
N THR A 34 -12.87 -1.50 0.94
CA THR A 34 -12.27 -2.40 -0.06
C THR A 34 -11.20 -1.69 -0.88
N ARG A 35 -11.47 -0.47 -1.35
CA ARG A 35 -10.49 0.34 -2.08
C ARG A 35 -9.25 0.66 -1.24
N GLN A 36 -9.42 0.97 0.04
CA GLN A 36 -8.32 1.23 0.97
C GLN A 36 -7.45 -0.01 1.18
N LYS A 37 -8.06 -1.19 1.35
CA LYS A 37 -7.34 -2.45 1.45
C LYS A 37 -6.53 -2.77 0.17
N LEU A 38 -7.10 -2.48 -0.99
CA LEU A 38 -6.39 -2.62 -2.26
C LEU A 38 -5.18 -1.67 -2.35
N ALA A 39 -5.28 -0.45 -1.81
CA ALA A 39 -4.16 0.48 -1.74
C ALA A 39 -3.01 -0.05 -0.87
N GLU A 40 -3.31 -0.67 0.28
CA GLU A 40 -2.28 -1.35 1.11
C GLU A 40 -1.61 -2.51 0.38
N GLU A 41 -2.38 -3.36 -0.30
CA GLU A 41 -1.81 -4.47 -1.07
C GLU A 41 -0.97 -3.98 -2.26
N GLN A 42 -1.41 -2.91 -2.93
CA GLN A 42 -0.65 -2.26 -4.00
C GLN A 42 0.66 -1.66 -3.46
N PHE A 43 0.63 -1.02 -2.28
CA PHE A 43 1.85 -0.55 -1.62
C PHE A 43 2.82 -1.70 -1.35
N LEU A 44 2.36 -2.81 -0.76
CA LEU A 44 3.19 -3.98 -0.48
C LEU A 44 3.76 -4.59 -1.77
N GLN A 45 3.00 -4.57 -2.87
CA GLN A 45 3.46 -5.03 -4.17
C GLN A 45 4.52 -4.11 -4.77
N SER A 46 4.30 -2.80 -4.73
CA SER A 46 5.29 -1.80 -5.18
C SER A 46 6.58 -1.89 -4.36
N LEU A 47 6.47 -2.13 -3.06
CA LEU A 47 7.63 -2.34 -2.19
C LEU A 47 8.42 -3.57 -2.62
N ARG A 48 7.77 -4.68 -2.99
CA ARG A 48 8.44 -5.89 -3.50
C ARG A 48 9.15 -5.62 -4.82
N GLN A 49 8.48 -4.95 -5.75
CA GLN A 49 9.04 -4.64 -7.07
C GLN A 49 10.26 -3.71 -6.97
N ASN A 50 10.16 -2.63 -6.19
CA ASN A 50 11.27 -1.70 -6.00
C ASN A 50 12.44 -2.32 -5.23
N TRP A 51 12.17 -3.24 -4.30
CA TRP A 51 13.23 -4.01 -3.66
C TRP A 51 14.00 -4.88 -4.65
N GLN A 52 13.30 -5.63 -5.50
CA GLN A 52 13.92 -6.44 -6.55
C GLN A 52 14.72 -5.58 -7.54
N TRP A 53 14.16 -4.45 -7.96
CA TRP A 53 14.87 -3.48 -8.79
C TRP A 53 16.15 -2.99 -8.10
N ALA A 54 16.08 -2.67 -6.81
CA ALA A 54 17.22 -2.20 -6.04
C ALA A 54 18.31 -3.27 -5.93
N GLN A 55 17.94 -4.54 -5.69
CA GLN A 55 18.90 -5.64 -5.66
C GLN A 55 19.60 -5.83 -7.01
N LEU A 56 18.84 -5.91 -8.11
CA LEU A 56 19.39 -6.06 -9.46
C LEU A 56 20.32 -4.90 -9.82
N LYS A 57 19.96 -3.68 -9.41
CA LYS A 57 20.78 -2.49 -9.64
C LYS A 57 22.09 -2.54 -8.85
N CYS A 58 22.04 -2.95 -7.58
CA CYS A 58 23.22 -3.11 -6.73
C CYS A 58 24.17 -4.14 -7.34
N GLU A 59 23.66 -5.33 -7.69
CA GLU A 59 24.47 -6.42 -8.26
C GLU A 59 25.05 -6.08 -9.64
N SER A 60 24.27 -5.47 -10.52
CA SER A 60 24.72 -5.14 -11.89
C SER A 60 25.73 -3.99 -11.91
N LYS A 61 25.52 -2.95 -11.10
CA LYS A 61 26.33 -1.72 -11.15
C LYS A 61 27.31 -1.57 -9.99
N HIS A 62 27.36 -2.53 -9.06
CA HIS A 62 28.16 -2.48 -7.84
C HIS A 62 27.91 -1.21 -7.01
N GLN A 63 26.64 -0.77 -6.95
CA GLN A 63 26.22 0.47 -6.29
C GLN A 63 25.61 0.20 -4.92
N PHE A 64 25.69 1.20 -4.03
CA PHE A 64 24.96 1.22 -2.76
C PHE A 64 23.61 1.90 -2.93
N ILE A 65 22.55 1.29 -2.41
CA ILE A 65 21.21 1.89 -2.37
C ILE A 65 20.78 2.09 -0.93
N VAL A 66 20.24 3.26 -0.65
CA VAL A 66 19.74 3.64 0.66
C VAL A 66 18.23 3.71 0.61
N ILE A 67 17.56 2.95 1.48
CA ILE A 67 16.11 2.95 1.60
C ILE A 67 15.71 3.65 2.89
N ARG A 68 14.86 4.67 2.78
CA ARG A 68 14.42 5.49 3.93
C ARG A 68 12.94 5.81 3.85
N HIS A 69 12.34 5.96 5.02
CA HIS A 69 11.03 6.59 5.15
C HIS A 69 11.20 8.12 5.16
N ASP A 70 10.65 8.79 4.14
CA ASP A 70 10.46 10.23 4.14
C ASP A 70 9.15 10.58 4.86
N LYS A 71 9.28 11.04 6.10
CA LYS A 71 8.16 11.40 6.98
C LYS A 71 7.40 12.64 6.51
N ASN A 72 8.01 13.52 5.71
CA ASN A 72 7.35 14.75 5.29
C ASN A 72 6.33 14.48 4.19
N ASN A 73 6.70 13.56 3.28
CA ASN A 73 5.89 13.20 2.12
C ASN A 73 5.12 11.88 2.31
N GLU A 74 5.30 11.19 3.44
CA GLU A 74 4.77 9.85 3.72
C GLU A 74 5.11 8.87 2.59
N MET A 75 6.41 8.74 2.27
CA MET A 75 6.90 7.88 1.19
C MET A 75 8.09 7.02 1.61
N ILE A 76 8.19 5.82 1.04
CA ILE A 76 9.44 5.05 1.09
C ILE A 76 10.28 5.40 -0.14
N THR A 77 11.50 5.86 0.09
CA THR A 77 12.44 6.29 -0.95
C THR A 77 13.56 5.26 -1.11
N PHE A 78 13.90 4.92 -2.35
CA PHE A 78 15.06 4.10 -2.72
C PHE A 78 16.01 4.99 -3.49
N ARG A 79 17.11 5.40 -2.86
CA ARG A 79 18.06 6.35 -3.44
C ARG A 79 19.38 5.67 -3.76
N ILE A 80 19.83 5.79 -4.99
CA ILE A 80 21.17 5.33 -5.38
C ILE A 80 22.20 6.36 -4.89
N ASN A 81 23.28 5.88 -4.29
CA ASN A 81 24.40 6.71 -3.88
C ASN A 81 25.38 6.92 -5.05
N ASP A 82 24.92 7.57 -6.12
CA ASP A 82 25.73 7.90 -7.30
C ASP A 82 25.48 9.32 -7.82
N GLN A 83 26.16 9.68 -8.92
CA GLN A 83 26.02 10.98 -9.56
C GLN A 83 24.65 11.22 -10.19
N THR A 84 23.94 10.14 -10.59
CA THR A 84 22.62 10.24 -11.21
C THR A 84 21.53 10.58 -10.20
N ARG A 85 21.76 10.24 -8.91
CA ARG A 85 20.81 10.42 -7.81
C ARG A 85 19.42 9.86 -8.14
N GLU A 86 19.36 8.83 -9.00
CA GLU A 86 18.10 8.18 -9.35
C GLU A 86 17.42 7.69 -8.08
N THR A 87 16.16 8.09 -7.93
CA THR A 87 15.34 7.81 -6.74
C THR A 87 14.03 7.17 -7.18
N LYS A 88 13.63 6.08 -6.52
CA LYS A 88 12.27 5.54 -6.61
C LYS A 88 11.51 5.88 -5.35
N GLU A 89 10.27 6.32 -5.53
CA GLU A 89 9.41 6.77 -4.44
C GLU A 89 8.14 5.93 -4.44
N ILE A 90 7.76 5.46 -3.26
CA ILE A 90 6.56 4.67 -3.06
C ILE A 90 5.71 5.41 -2.04
N PRO A 91 4.55 5.97 -2.44
CA PRO A 91 3.66 6.63 -1.49
C PRO A 91 3.09 5.61 -0.51
N ILE A 92 3.15 5.93 0.78
CA ILE A 92 2.53 5.13 1.83
C ILE A 92 1.04 5.50 1.84
N PRO A 93 0.14 4.51 1.75
CA PRO A 93 -1.30 4.80 1.81
C PRO A 93 -1.64 5.35 3.20
N ALA A 94 -2.52 6.35 3.26
CA ALA A 94 -2.92 7.00 4.51
C ALA A 94 -3.53 6.05 5.57
N THR A 95 -3.90 4.84 5.16
CA THR A 95 -4.41 3.80 6.05
C THR A 95 -3.32 2.94 6.67
N LEU A 96 -2.06 3.14 6.31
CA LEU A 96 -0.92 2.38 6.80
C LEU A 96 0.01 3.30 7.58
N ASN A 97 0.07 3.11 8.90
CA ASN A 97 0.97 3.86 9.76
C ASN A 97 2.35 3.19 9.83
N VAL A 98 3.42 3.97 9.65
CA VAL A 98 4.79 3.49 9.80
C VAL A 98 5.23 3.63 11.26
N GLU A 99 5.03 2.56 12.04
CA GLU A 99 5.41 2.58 13.46
C GLU A 99 6.92 2.57 13.68
N TRP A 100 7.66 1.87 12.82
CA TRP A 100 9.11 1.87 12.86
C TRP A 100 9.69 1.56 11.49
N PHE A 101 10.54 2.45 11.00
CA PHE A 101 11.32 2.23 9.78
C PHE A 101 12.75 2.69 10.00
N GLY A 102 13.65 1.73 10.23
CA GLY A 102 15.09 1.95 10.24
C GLY A 102 15.61 2.14 8.82
N GLU A 103 16.59 3.02 8.66
CA GLU A 103 17.29 3.19 7.39
C GLU A 103 17.97 1.88 6.97
N LEU A 104 17.76 1.50 5.71
CA LEU A 104 18.31 0.27 5.14
C LEU A 104 19.39 0.61 4.12
N TYR A 105 20.46 -0.17 4.14
CA TYR A 105 21.57 -0.05 3.20
C TYR A 105 21.70 -1.35 2.43
N LEU A 106 21.37 -1.31 1.14
CA LEU A 106 21.72 -2.39 0.22
C LEU A 106 23.16 -2.16 -0.24
N THR A 107 23.97 -3.18 -0.01
CA THR A 107 25.38 -3.22 -0.40
C THR A 107 25.51 -3.67 -1.87
N PRO A 108 26.66 -3.43 -2.53
CA PRO A 108 26.89 -3.79 -3.94
C PRO A 108 26.62 -5.24 -4.31
N ASN A 109 26.61 -6.15 -3.34
CA ASN A 109 26.28 -7.56 -3.56
C ASN A 109 24.76 -7.84 -3.47
N GLY A 110 23.91 -6.82 -3.32
CA GLY A 110 22.45 -6.96 -3.25
C GLY A 110 21.91 -7.31 -1.87
N TYR A 111 22.75 -7.36 -0.83
CA TYR A 111 22.34 -7.73 0.53
C TYR A 111 22.28 -6.52 1.47
N THR A 112 21.46 -6.65 2.52
CA THR A 112 21.33 -5.69 3.61
C THR A 112 21.36 -6.41 4.95
N ARG A 113 21.59 -5.65 6.03
CA ARG A 113 21.65 -6.20 7.39
C ARG A 113 20.25 -6.69 7.82
N PRO A 114 20.16 -7.83 8.53
CA PRO A 114 18.89 -8.31 9.04
C PRO A 114 18.26 -7.31 10.00
N CYS A 115 17.01 -6.95 9.74
CA CYS A 115 16.21 -6.07 10.58
C CYS A 115 14.73 -6.24 10.22
N THR A 116 13.86 -5.68 11.05
CA THR A 116 12.40 -5.81 10.89
C THR A 116 11.73 -4.45 10.85
N GLN A 117 11.20 -4.04 9.71
CA GLN A 117 10.39 -2.82 9.62
C GLN A 117 8.95 -3.10 10.04
N ARG A 118 8.29 -2.14 10.67
CA ARG A 118 6.97 -2.33 11.27
C ARG A 118 5.99 -1.29 10.77
N PHE A 119 4.88 -1.80 10.22
CA PHE A 119 3.74 -1.01 9.77
C PHE A 119 2.47 -1.50 10.49
N LYS A 120 1.49 -0.62 10.64
CA LYS A 120 0.19 -0.93 11.24
C LYS A 120 -0.94 -0.42 10.34
N SER A 121 -1.86 -1.30 9.96
CA SER A 121 -3.08 -0.88 9.26
C SER A 121 -4.02 -0.18 10.24
N LEU A 122 -4.51 0.98 9.84
CA LEU A 122 -5.58 1.73 10.52
C LEU A 122 -6.97 1.19 10.13
N LEU A 123 -7.08 0.31 9.13
CA LEU A 123 -8.36 -0.28 8.70
C LEU A 123 -8.86 -1.37 9.66
N ASP A 124 -7.95 -2.26 10.05
CA ASP A 124 -8.26 -3.44 10.85
C ASP A 124 -7.31 -3.65 12.05
N GLY A 125 -6.36 -2.74 12.25
CA GLY A 125 -5.41 -2.77 13.37
C GLY A 125 -4.27 -3.79 13.21
N ARG A 126 -4.18 -4.49 12.07
CA ARG A 126 -3.16 -5.52 11.84
C ARG A 126 -1.77 -4.94 11.70
N TYR A 127 -0.78 -5.69 12.16
CA TYR A 127 0.62 -5.34 12.03
C TYR A 127 1.25 -6.07 10.83
N TYR A 128 1.99 -5.33 10.02
CA TYR A 128 2.84 -5.88 8.98
C TYR A 128 4.30 -5.78 9.42
N TYR A 129 4.94 -6.92 9.58
CA TYR A 129 6.36 -7.03 9.91
C TYR A 129 7.14 -7.37 8.64
N MET A 130 7.91 -6.42 8.13
CA MET A 130 8.82 -6.61 7.02
C MET A 130 10.16 -7.10 7.56
N LYS A 131 10.36 -8.42 7.57
CA LYS A 131 11.56 -9.07 8.07
C LYS A 131 12.57 -9.31 6.95
N ILE A 132 13.73 -8.71 7.07
CA ILE A 132 14.88 -8.96 6.18
C ILE A 132 15.67 -10.13 6.73
N GLN A 133 15.87 -11.16 5.91
CA GLN A 133 16.51 -12.43 6.32
C GLN A 133 17.98 -12.49 5.90
N LEU A 134 18.78 -13.24 6.67
CA LEU A 134 20.17 -13.55 6.33
C LEU A 134 20.25 -14.45 5.09
N GLY A 135 21.21 -14.15 4.20
CA GLY A 135 21.66 -15.08 3.15
C GLY A 135 20.92 -15.05 1.80
N TRP A 136 19.75 -14.41 1.70
CA TRP A 136 18.97 -14.38 0.44
C TRP A 136 18.66 -12.95 -0.07
N GLY A 137 19.04 -11.90 0.68
CA GLY A 137 18.90 -10.50 0.27
C GLY A 137 17.46 -9.98 0.19
N GLY A 138 16.47 -10.87 0.21
CA GLY A 138 15.05 -10.56 0.22
C GLY A 138 14.48 -10.25 1.60
N TYR A 139 13.19 -9.93 1.60
CA TYR A 139 12.40 -9.74 2.81
C TYR A 139 11.10 -10.53 2.74
N ARG A 140 10.51 -10.80 3.90
CA ARG A 140 9.19 -11.41 4.04
C ARG A 140 8.27 -10.48 4.82
N ILE A 141 7.01 -10.38 4.39
CA ILE A 141 5.95 -9.73 5.16
C ILE A 141 5.24 -10.79 6.01
N GLU A 142 5.24 -10.61 7.33
CA GLU A 142 4.36 -11.34 8.25
C GLU A 142 3.21 -10.43 8.68
N LYS A 143 1.97 -10.93 8.55
CA LYS A 143 0.75 -10.25 9.00
C LYS A 143 0.36 -10.81 10.37
N ARG A 144 0.16 -9.96 11.38
CA ARG A 144 -0.34 -10.35 12.71
C ARG A 144 -1.53 -9.51 13.12
#